data_AF-A0A2S9QLP2-F1
#
_entry.id   AF-A0A2S9QLP2-F1
#
_cell.length_a   1.000
_cell.length_b   1.000
_cell.length_c   1.000
_cell.angle_alpha   90.00
_cell.angle_beta   90.00
_cell.angle_gamma   90.00
#
_symmetry.space_group_name_H-M   'P 1'
#
loop_
_entity.id
_entity.type
_entity.pdbx_description
1 polymer ?
#
loop_
_entity_poly.entity_id
_entity_poly.type
_entity_poly.pdbx_seq_one_letter_code
_entity_poly.pdbx_strand_id
1 'polypeptide(L)'
;MTKRFDPKARAKEIAAELKAAEQQQREYDDAIDEAVKHAGRTRAEFVEMLYRHFGIDAEMTERRTKEGELMRTKDGSPILVKTDRDEGHRIARLAERFEELVLQAERGQADAERGGYPTSLSG
;
A
#
# COMPACT_ATOMS: atom_id res chain seq x y z
N MET A 1 0.71 -63.03 -20.39
CA MET A 1 0.35 -61.91 -21.30
C MET A 1 1.13 -60.67 -20.87
N THR A 2 2.23 -60.36 -21.55
CA THR A 2 2.98 -59.12 -21.33
C THR A 2 2.18 -57.97 -21.91
N LYS A 3 1.71 -57.04 -21.07
CA LYS A 3 1.08 -55.79 -21.55
C LYS A 3 2.11 -55.07 -22.41
N ARG A 4 1.89 -55.02 -23.73
CA ARG A 4 2.75 -54.26 -24.65
C ARG A 4 2.67 -52.78 -24.25
N PHE A 5 3.83 -52.19 -23.97
CA PHE A 5 3.96 -50.75 -23.76
C PHE A 5 3.50 -50.03 -25.04
N ASP A 6 2.49 -49.16 -24.92
CA ASP A 6 2.06 -48.27 -25.99
C ASP A 6 2.58 -46.86 -25.71
N PRO A 7 3.65 -46.42 -26.42
CA PRO A 7 4.25 -45.12 -26.22
C PRO A 7 3.27 -43.95 -26.46
N LYS A 8 2.29 -44.12 -27.36
CA LYS A 8 1.32 -43.06 -27.69
C LYS A 8 0.28 -42.91 -26.59
N ALA A 9 -0.18 -44.02 -26.02
CA ALA A 9 -1.07 -43.99 -24.85
C ALA A 9 -0.36 -43.35 -23.65
N ARG A 10 0.90 -43.73 -23.40
CA ARG A 10 1.73 -43.16 -22.32
C ARG A 10 1.98 -41.66 -22.51
N ALA A 11 2.28 -41.21 -23.72
CA ALA A 11 2.47 -39.79 -24.02
C ALA A 11 1.18 -38.97 -23.81
N LYS A 12 0.02 -39.54 -24.13
CA LYS A 12 -1.28 -38.91 -23.89
C LYS A 12 -1.63 -38.80 -22.41
N GLU A 13 -1.32 -39.84 -21.63
CA GLU A 13 -1.45 -39.80 -20.16
C GLU A 13 -0.56 -38.71 -19.57
N ILE A 14 0.72 -38.67 -19.93
CA ILE A 14 1.67 -37.65 -19.44
C ILE A 14 1.21 -36.24 -19.83
N ALA A 15 0.72 -36.03 -21.06
CA ALA A 15 0.20 -34.72 -21.48
C ALA A 15 -1.05 -34.31 -20.69
N ALA A 16 -1.92 -35.27 -20.35
CA ALA A 16 -3.10 -35.00 -19.52
C ALA A 16 -2.71 -34.67 -18.07
N GLU A 17 -1.72 -35.39 -17.51
CA GLU A 17 -1.16 -35.13 -16.18
C GLU A 17 -0.49 -33.76 -16.10
N LEU A 18 0.33 -33.39 -17.11
CA LEU A 18 0.96 -32.08 -17.19
C LEU A 18 -0.07 -30.96 -17.27
N LYS A 19 -1.11 -31.12 -18.10
CA LYS A 19 -2.19 -30.13 -18.20
C LYS A 19 -2.97 -29.99 -16.89
N ALA A 20 -3.22 -31.09 -16.18
CA ALA A 20 -3.87 -31.05 -14.88
C ALA A 20 -3.00 -30.35 -13.83
N ALA A 21 -1.68 -30.60 -13.83
CA ALA A 21 -0.72 -29.94 -12.94
C ALA A 21 -0.62 -28.43 -13.24
N GLU A 22 -0.55 -28.03 -14.51
CA GLU A 22 -0.55 -26.61 -14.91
C GLU A 22 -1.84 -25.89 -14.46
N GLN A 23 -2.99 -26.56 -14.55
CA GLN A 23 -4.26 -26.01 -14.09
C GLN A 23 -4.29 -25.84 -12.57
N GLN A 24 -3.82 -26.85 -11.81
CA GLN A 24 -3.72 -26.75 -10.35
C GLN A 24 -2.76 -25.64 -9.91
N GLN A 25 -1.64 -25.46 -10.63
CA GLN A 25 -0.70 -24.39 -10.34
C GLN A 25 -1.33 -23.01 -10.58
N ARG A 26 -2.07 -22.83 -11.68
CA ARG A 26 -2.78 -21.56 -11.93
C ARG A 26 -3.82 -21.26 -10.87
N GLU A 27 -4.61 -22.24 -10.45
CA GLU A 27 -5.61 -22.06 -9.39
C GLU A 27 -4.96 -21.71 -8.05
N TYR A 28 -3.78 -22.27 -7.77
CA TYR A 28 -2.99 -21.92 -6.59
C TYR A 28 -2.42 -20.50 -6.67
N ASP A 29 -1.86 -20.11 -7.81
CA ASP A 29 -1.34 -18.76 -8.05
C ASP A 29 -2.47 -17.71 -7.98
N ASP A 30 -3.63 -17.98 -8.57
CA ASP A 30 -4.82 -17.12 -8.49
C ASP A 30 -5.30 -16.96 -7.03
N ALA A 31 -5.26 -18.02 -6.23
CA ALA A 31 -5.61 -17.97 -4.81
C ALA A 31 -4.62 -17.13 -4.00
N ILE A 32 -3.32 -17.20 -4.31
CA ILE A 32 -2.29 -16.35 -3.71
C ILE A 32 -2.54 -14.89 -4.09
N ASP A 33 -2.78 -14.60 -5.36
CA ASP A 33 -2.99 -13.25 -5.86
C ASP A 33 -4.22 -12.59 -5.21
N GLU A 34 -5.33 -13.32 -5.08
CA GLU A 34 -6.51 -12.81 -4.36
C GLU A 34 -6.24 -12.60 -2.87
N ALA A 35 -5.49 -13.50 -2.21
CA ALA A 35 -5.10 -13.30 -0.81
C ALA A 35 -4.19 -12.07 -0.63
N VAL A 36 -3.20 -11.89 -1.50
CA VAL A 36 -2.27 -10.75 -1.49
C VAL A 36 -3.01 -9.44 -1.78
N LYS A 37 -3.95 -9.44 -2.71
CA LYS A 37 -4.78 -8.29 -3.06
C LYS A 37 -5.67 -7.85 -1.90
N HIS A 38 -6.28 -8.79 -1.17
CA HIS A 38 -7.03 -8.46 0.04
C HIS A 38 -6.13 -7.84 1.11
N ALA A 39 -4.98 -8.44 1.39
CA ALA A 39 -4.01 -7.88 2.34
C ALA A 39 -3.52 -6.49 1.91
N GLY A 40 -3.27 -6.28 0.61
CA GLY A 40 -2.87 -5.00 0.04
C GLY A 40 -3.93 -3.90 0.21
N ARG A 41 -5.22 -4.22 0.02
CA ARG A 41 -6.32 -3.27 0.27
C ARG A 41 -6.38 -2.83 1.73
N THR A 42 -6.35 -3.79 2.65
CA THR A 42 -6.38 -3.48 4.09
C THR A 42 -5.18 -2.63 4.52
N ARG A 43 -3.97 -2.93 4.03
CA ARG A 43 -2.79 -2.10 4.29
C ARG A 43 -2.95 -0.69 3.73
N ALA A 44 -3.41 -0.56 2.48
CA ALA A 44 -3.60 0.75 1.86
C ALA A 44 -4.61 1.61 2.63
N GLU A 45 -5.74 1.03 3.06
CA GLU A 45 -6.74 1.70 3.88
C GLU A 45 -6.17 2.15 5.24
N PHE A 46 -5.36 1.29 5.87
CA PHE A 46 -4.70 1.62 7.13
C PHE A 46 -3.71 2.78 6.96
N VAL A 47 -2.89 2.79 5.90
CA VAL A 47 -1.97 3.90 5.59
C VAL A 47 -2.76 5.19 5.32
N GLU A 48 -3.89 5.15 4.62
CA GLU A 48 -4.75 6.33 4.42
C GLU A 48 -5.36 6.84 5.73
N MET A 49 -5.73 5.95 6.63
CA MET A 49 -6.17 6.31 7.98
C MET A 49 -5.05 7.03 8.74
N LEU A 50 -3.82 6.50 8.73
CA LEU A 50 -2.68 7.13 9.39
C LEU A 50 -2.35 8.50 8.80
N TYR A 51 -2.37 8.65 7.47
CA TYR A 51 -2.19 9.95 6.82
C TYR A 51 -3.17 11.00 7.34
N ARG A 52 -4.45 10.63 7.48
CA ARG A 52 -5.47 11.52 8.05
C ARG A 52 -5.18 11.88 9.50
N HIS A 53 -4.72 10.93 10.32
CA HIS A 53 -4.39 11.19 11.72
C HIS A 53 -3.16 12.07 11.90
N PHE A 54 -2.13 11.89 11.08
CA PHE A 54 -0.90 12.69 11.11
C PHE A 54 -0.99 13.99 10.30
N GLY A 55 -2.12 14.26 9.62
CA GLY A 55 -2.27 15.43 8.76
C GLY A 55 -1.31 15.44 7.56
N ILE A 56 -0.97 14.27 7.02
CA ILE A 56 -0.10 14.13 5.85
C ILE A 56 -0.94 14.26 4.59
N ASP A 57 -0.63 15.28 3.80
CA ASP A 57 -1.24 15.43 2.48
C ASP A 57 -0.70 14.40 1.50
N ALA A 58 -1.61 13.79 0.72
CA ALA A 58 -1.22 12.93 -0.37
C ALA A 58 -0.65 13.76 -1.53
N GLU A 59 0.34 13.21 -2.22
CA GLU A 59 0.83 13.85 -3.45
C GLU A 59 -0.24 13.78 -4.53
N MET A 60 -0.49 14.94 -5.14
CA MET A 60 -1.48 15.11 -6.19
C MET A 60 -0.82 15.74 -7.40
N THR A 61 -1.25 15.32 -8.60
CA THR A 61 -0.89 15.99 -9.85
C THR A 61 -2.14 16.34 -10.64
N GLU A 62 -2.00 17.29 -11.55
CA GLU A 62 -3.07 17.67 -12.47
C GLU A 62 -3.30 16.57 -13.50
N ARG A 63 -4.54 16.15 -13.65
CA ARG A 63 -4.93 15.17 -14.66
C ARG A 63 -4.91 15.81 -16.04
N ARG A 64 -4.26 15.14 -16.98
CA ARG A 64 -4.19 15.55 -18.39
C ARG A 64 -4.87 14.53 -19.31
N THR A 65 -5.37 15.00 -20.45
CA THR A 65 -5.83 14.15 -21.55
C THR A 65 -4.65 13.45 -22.23
N LYS A 66 -4.92 12.53 -23.16
CA LYS A 66 -3.85 11.86 -23.93
C LYS A 66 -3.07 12.85 -24.80
N GLU A 67 -3.72 13.94 -25.19
CA GLU A 67 -3.20 15.03 -26.01
C GLU A 67 -2.45 16.07 -25.17
N GLY A 68 -2.39 15.90 -23.83
CA GLY A 68 -1.64 16.75 -22.91
C GLY A 68 -2.41 17.93 -22.33
N GLU A 69 -3.69 18.09 -22.69
CA GLU A 69 -4.54 19.18 -22.21
C GLU A 69 -5.00 18.94 -20.77
N LEU A 70 -5.11 20.01 -19.99
CA LEU A 70 -5.49 19.94 -18.58
C LEU A 70 -6.99 19.65 -18.45
N MET A 71 -7.33 18.57 -17.75
CA MET A 71 -8.72 18.22 -17.50
C MET A 71 -9.27 19.08 -16.36
N ARG A 72 -10.44 19.69 -16.59
CA ARG A 72 -11.09 20.59 -15.63
C ARG A 72 -12.42 20.03 -15.15
N THR A 73 -12.77 20.37 -13.92
CA THR A 73 -14.09 20.16 -13.35
C THR A 73 -15.10 21.14 -13.96
N LYS A 74 -16.40 20.97 -13.66
CA LYS A 74 -17.49 21.80 -14.22
C LYS A 74 -17.37 23.29 -13.84
N ASP A 75 -16.74 23.58 -12.72
CA ASP A 75 -16.41 24.92 -12.20
C ASP A 75 -15.09 25.49 -12.78
N GLY A 76 -14.39 24.75 -13.64
CA GLY A 76 -13.16 25.20 -14.29
C GLY A 76 -11.86 24.89 -13.54
N SER A 77 -11.93 24.33 -12.33
CA SER A 77 -10.76 23.94 -11.54
C SER A 77 -10.05 22.71 -12.14
N PRO A 78 -8.71 22.57 -12.01
CA PRO A 78 -8.00 21.36 -12.40
C PRO A 78 -8.51 20.12 -11.67
N ILE A 79 -8.69 19.02 -12.41
CA ILE A 79 -8.92 17.71 -11.78
C ILE A 79 -7.57 17.23 -11.24
N LEU A 80 -7.49 17.01 -9.93
CA LEU A 80 -6.30 16.44 -9.29
C LEU A 80 -6.43 14.93 -9.15
N VAL A 81 -5.32 14.21 -9.34
CA VAL A 81 -5.22 12.77 -9.13
C VAL A 81 -4.05 12.44 -8.21
N LYS A 82 -4.28 11.48 -7.31
CA LYS A 82 -3.29 11.00 -6.36
C LYS A 82 -2.15 10.28 -7.08
N THR A 83 -0.93 10.72 -6.85
CA THR A 83 0.30 10.18 -7.47
C THR A 83 1.17 9.38 -6.52
N ASP A 84 0.86 9.34 -5.22
CA ASP A 84 1.63 8.57 -4.24
C ASP A 84 1.39 7.05 -4.33
N ARG A 85 1.47 6.48 -5.52
CA ARG A 85 1.19 5.05 -5.72
C ARG A 85 2.21 4.12 -5.06
N ASP A 86 3.38 4.63 -4.73
CA ASP A 86 4.45 3.87 -4.09
C ASP A 86 4.24 3.78 -2.57
N GLU A 87 3.93 2.57 -2.09
CA GLU A 87 3.68 2.32 -0.67
C GLU A 87 4.94 2.52 0.19
N GLY A 88 6.14 2.30 -0.35
CA GLY A 88 7.41 2.52 0.35
C GLY A 88 7.65 4.00 0.66
N HIS A 89 7.45 4.88 -0.32
CA HIS A 89 7.52 6.33 -0.10
C HIS A 89 6.46 6.81 0.90
N ARG A 90 5.25 6.22 0.85
CA ARG A 90 4.20 6.57 1.79
C ARG A 90 4.54 6.21 3.22
N ILE A 91 5.12 5.02 3.42
CA ILE A 91 5.59 4.56 4.74
C ILE A 91 6.73 5.43 5.24
N ALA A 92 7.67 5.85 4.37
CA ALA A 92 8.76 6.73 4.77
C ALA A 92 8.26 8.07 5.34
N ARG A 93 7.28 8.71 4.69
CA ARG A 93 6.65 9.94 5.21
C ARG A 93 5.94 9.73 6.55
N LEU A 94 5.31 8.57 6.74
CA LEU A 94 4.71 8.22 8.03
C LEU A 94 5.74 8.06 9.13
N ALA A 95 6.88 7.42 8.82
CA ALA A 95 7.97 7.26 9.77
C ALA A 95 8.53 8.63 10.21
N GLU A 96 8.78 9.54 9.26
CA GLU A 96 9.24 10.90 9.56
C GLU A 96 8.26 11.64 10.49
N ARG A 97 6.95 11.62 10.20
CA ARG A 97 5.94 12.25 11.08
C ARG A 97 5.84 11.59 12.46
N PHE A 98 6.01 10.28 12.51
CA PHE A 98 6.02 9.57 13.78
C PHE A 98 7.23 9.97 14.63
N GLU A 99 8.43 10.04 14.05
CA GLU A 99 9.64 10.51 14.73
C GLU A 99 9.49 11.95 15.24
N GLU A 100 8.93 12.85 14.42
CA GLU A 100 8.62 14.22 14.85
C GLU A 100 7.68 14.25 16.07
N LEU A 101 6.64 13.42 16.08
CA LEU A 101 5.69 13.32 17.19
C LEU A 101 6.37 12.80 18.47
N VAL A 102 7.21 11.76 18.36
CA VAL A 102 7.96 11.22 19.50
C VAL A 102 8.89 12.29 20.09
N LEU A 103 9.65 12.98 19.24
CA LEU A 103 10.54 14.06 19.68
C LEU A 103 9.78 15.21 20.36
N GLN A 104 8.59 15.56 19.86
CA GLN A 104 7.75 16.57 20.51
C GLN A 104 7.24 16.10 21.88
N ALA A 105 6.84 14.84 22.00
CA ALA A 105 6.39 14.26 23.27
C ALA A 105 7.52 14.24 24.31
N GLU A 106 8.73 13.83 23.92
CA GLU A 106 9.91 13.81 24.80
C GLU A 106 10.29 15.22 25.28
N ARG A 107 10.23 16.23 24.38
CA ARG A 107 10.47 17.64 24.75
C ARG A 107 9.40 18.16 25.70
N GLY A 108 8.13 17.89 25.42
CA GLY A 108 7.01 18.30 26.28
C GLY A 108 7.07 17.68 27.67
N GLN A 109 7.54 16.43 27.77
CA GLN A 109 7.80 15.77 29.06
C GLN A 109 8.97 16.41 29.81
N ALA A 110 10.08 16.70 29.13
CA ALA A 110 11.22 17.38 29.73
C ALA A 110 10.87 18.79 30.23
N ASP A 111 10.00 19.52 29.51
CA ASP A 111 9.52 20.84 29.91
C ASP A 111 8.53 20.76 31.09
N ALA A 112 7.68 19.73 31.14
CA ALA A 112 6.79 19.46 32.28
C ALA A 112 7.58 19.12 33.55
N GLU A 113 8.71 18.41 33.43
CA GLU A 113 9.60 18.08 34.55
C GLU A 113 10.46 19.28 35.00
N ARG A 114 10.74 20.26 34.12
CA ARG A 114 11.50 21.48 34.45
C ARG A 114 10.66 22.67 34.95
N GLY A 115 9.35 22.68 34.71
CA GLY A 115 8.49 23.86 34.84
C GLY A 115 7.53 23.92 36.04
N GLY A 116 7.67 23.06 37.04
CA GLY A 116 6.86 23.11 38.25
C GLY A 116 7.33 24.20 39.22
N TYR A 117 7.02 25.48 38.94
CA TYR A 117 6.58 26.56 39.85
C TYR A 117 6.70 27.90 39.10
N PRO A 118 5.59 28.62 38.82
CA PRO A 118 5.70 30.04 38.53
C PRO A 118 6.10 30.75 39.82
N THR A 119 7.36 31.17 39.92
CA THR A 119 7.77 32.23 40.86
C THR A 119 7.14 33.54 40.37
N SER A 120 5.84 33.70 40.60
CA SER A 120 5.21 35.00 40.60
C SER A 120 5.79 35.77 41.78
N LEU A 121 6.79 36.60 41.48
CA LEU A 121 7.30 37.67 42.31
C LEU A 121 6.11 38.47 42.87
N SER A 122 5.90 38.34 44.18
CA SER A 122 5.07 39.27 44.95
C SER A 122 6.00 40.39 45.39
N GLY A 123 5.64 41.63 45.00
CA GLY A 123 6.32 42.84 45.45
C GLY A 123 6.02 43.22 46.89
#